data_AF-E1QRQ4-F1
#
_entry.id   AF-E1QRQ4-F1
#
_cell.length_a   1.000
_cell.length_b   1.000
_cell.length_c   1.000
_cell.angle_alpha   90.00
_cell.angle_beta   90.00
_cell.angle_gamma   90.00
#
_symmetry.space_group_name_H-M   'P 1'
#
loop_
_entity.id
_entity.type
_entity.pdbx_description
1 polymer ?
#
loop_
_entity_poly.entity_id
_entity_poly.type
_entity_poly.pdbx_seq_one_letter_code
_entity_poly.pdbx_strand_id
1 'polypeptide(L)'
;MSSSTNINRMLLVAVIVLAVALAAVLIYFLAFKTTPTQKTPSSQGSSSSSSQNSASSQLSLATTAFERGVENWLSIECIYSNYGENATLNAVNSIYTIAYNYIYDYEETNNVTYLLLYPIAQYQYIESNYAKCAINESDQGLVNTVLGALSNINTVAYTLNIPGNLLGTPLFIVFDRTNNVTYVLAGASPYVFNAINDAVRGNITVFTYQGQELGYGFRANSTQVSFIDQIISSGLRIGNPSANITVIEFLDPVCPYCALFQVMYGRSLETMINSGYVYYVIQYFPTHVLGYGCSSPTIAQMLGPYCG
;
A
#
# COMPACT_ATOMS: atom_id res chain seq x y z
N MET A 1 33.56 14.75 2.75
CA MET A 1 33.24 14.14 1.43
C MET A 1 32.52 12.79 1.61
N SER A 2 31.35 12.75 2.29
CA SER A 2 30.66 11.47 2.62
C SER A 2 29.13 11.52 2.47
N SER A 3 28.57 12.61 1.91
CA SER A 3 27.11 12.79 1.78
C SER A 3 26.60 12.46 0.37
N SER A 4 27.43 12.59 -0.66
CA SER A 4 27.04 12.36 -2.06
C SER A 4 26.96 10.89 -2.43
N THR A 5 27.73 10.02 -1.78
CA THR A 5 27.76 8.57 -2.05
C THR A 5 26.49 7.85 -1.58
N ASN A 6 25.88 8.27 -0.47
CA ASN A 6 24.63 7.69 0.02
C ASN A 6 23.41 8.16 -0.78
N ILE A 7 23.38 9.42 -1.22
CA ILE A 7 22.32 9.95 -2.08
C ILE A 7 22.33 9.26 -3.45
N ASN A 8 23.51 9.05 -4.03
CA ASN A 8 23.63 8.33 -5.31
C ASN A 8 23.24 6.85 -5.20
N ARG A 9 23.45 6.21 -4.05
CA ARG A 9 22.97 4.84 -3.80
C ARG A 9 21.45 4.78 -3.59
N MET A 10 20.87 5.72 -2.85
CA MET A 10 19.41 5.78 -2.67
C MET A 10 18.67 6.08 -3.97
N LEU A 11 19.21 6.97 -4.82
CA LEU A 11 18.61 7.26 -6.12
C LEU A 11 18.73 6.04 -7.07
N LEU A 12 19.86 5.34 -7.03
CA LEU A 12 20.08 4.12 -7.81
C LEU A 12 19.13 3.00 -7.36
N VAL A 13 18.94 2.80 -6.06
CA VAL A 13 17.99 1.82 -5.51
C VAL A 13 16.56 2.19 -5.86
N ALA A 14 16.15 3.45 -5.75
CA ALA A 14 14.81 3.89 -6.14
C ALA A 14 14.55 3.69 -7.65
N VAL A 15 15.55 3.93 -8.50
CA VAL A 15 15.47 3.69 -9.95
C VAL A 15 15.45 2.19 -10.30
N ILE A 16 16.22 1.37 -9.57
CA ILE A 16 16.23 -0.10 -9.74
C ILE A 16 14.92 -0.70 -9.27
N VAL A 17 14.40 -0.31 -8.10
CA VAL A 17 13.09 -0.77 -7.57
C VAL A 17 11.96 -0.40 -8.53
N LEU A 18 11.99 0.80 -9.12
CA LEU A 18 10.98 1.21 -10.12
C LEU A 18 11.10 0.41 -11.43
N ALA A 19 12.32 0.11 -11.88
CA ALA A 19 12.56 -0.64 -13.12
C ALA A 19 12.28 -2.15 -12.96
N VAL A 20 12.56 -2.73 -11.79
CA VAL A 20 12.39 -4.16 -11.50
C VAL A 20 10.94 -4.48 -11.14
N ALA A 21 10.22 -3.58 -10.47
CA ALA A 21 8.79 -3.80 -10.21
C ALA A 21 7.95 -3.76 -11.50
N LEU A 22 8.32 -2.94 -12.49
CA LEU A 22 7.76 -3.01 -13.85
C LEU A 22 8.06 -4.35 -14.53
N ALA A 23 9.27 -4.90 -14.34
CA ALA A 23 9.64 -6.20 -14.87
C ALA A 23 8.94 -7.36 -14.14
N ALA A 24 8.73 -7.27 -12.82
CA ALA A 24 8.04 -8.29 -12.03
C ALA A 24 6.54 -8.34 -12.35
N VAL A 25 5.90 -7.19 -12.55
CA VAL A 25 4.52 -7.12 -13.08
C VAL A 25 4.46 -7.72 -14.48
N LEU A 26 5.44 -7.43 -15.35
CA LEU A 26 5.50 -8.01 -16.69
C LEU A 26 5.73 -9.53 -16.65
N ILE A 27 6.59 -10.04 -15.77
CA ILE A 27 6.84 -11.48 -15.57
C ILE A 27 5.61 -12.18 -14.99
N TYR A 28 4.89 -11.54 -14.07
CA TYR A 28 3.61 -12.05 -13.55
C TYR A 28 2.58 -12.22 -14.68
N PHE A 29 2.43 -11.22 -15.55
CA PHE A 29 1.52 -11.30 -16.72
C PHE A 29 1.98 -12.30 -17.80
N LEU A 30 3.28 -12.58 -17.91
CA LEU A 30 3.83 -13.50 -18.91
C LEU A 30 3.90 -14.95 -18.42
N ALA A 31 4.13 -15.19 -17.12
CA ALA A 31 4.26 -16.52 -16.54
C ALA A 31 2.91 -17.21 -16.28
N PHE A 32 1.84 -16.46 -16.02
CA PHE A 32 0.53 -17.02 -15.67
C PHE A 32 -0.50 -17.09 -16.82
N LYS A 33 -0.11 -16.71 -18.05
CA LYS A 33 -0.98 -16.80 -19.25
C LYS A 33 -0.97 -18.18 -19.95
N THR A 34 -0.21 -19.15 -19.47
CA THR A 34 -0.23 -20.49 -20.06
C THR A 34 -1.34 -21.34 -19.44
N THR A 35 -2.50 -21.35 -20.09
CA THR A 35 -3.57 -22.31 -19.83
C THR A 35 -3.00 -23.73 -19.90
N PRO A 36 -3.21 -24.61 -18.89
CA PRO A 36 -2.78 -25.99 -18.98
C PRO A 36 -3.60 -26.68 -20.07
N THR A 37 -2.96 -27.06 -21.16
CA THR A 37 -3.57 -27.94 -22.15
C THR A 37 -3.69 -29.32 -21.52
N GLN A 38 -4.91 -29.72 -21.22
CA GLN A 38 -5.25 -31.02 -20.66
C GLN A 38 -4.85 -32.11 -21.67
N LYS A 39 -3.83 -32.91 -21.36
CA LYS A 39 -3.55 -34.18 -22.03
C LYS A 39 -3.72 -35.34 -21.05
N THR A 40 -4.64 -36.22 -21.41
CA THR A 40 -5.03 -37.48 -20.75
C THR A 40 -3.84 -38.45 -20.65
N PRO A 41 -3.79 -39.35 -19.63
CA PRO A 41 -2.53 -39.88 -19.12
C PRO A 41 -2.10 -41.18 -19.80
N SER A 42 -0.79 -41.36 -19.92
CA SER A 42 -0.14 -42.66 -20.13
C SER A 42 0.92 -42.88 -19.07
N SER A 43 0.97 -44.12 -18.58
CA SER A 43 1.64 -44.62 -17.39
C SER A 43 3.17 -44.73 -17.46
N GLN A 44 3.75 -44.83 -16.25
CA GLN A 44 5.06 -45.39 -15.85
C GLN A 44 6.26 -44.45 -15.78
N GLY A 45 6.93 -44.45 -14.62
CA GLY A 45 8.36 -44.14 -14.52
C GLY A 45 8.78 -43.18 -13.39
N SER A 46 8.94 -43.73 -12.19
CA SER A 46 9.82 -43.38 -11.06
C SER A 46 10.59 -42.03 -11.00
N SER A 47 10.53 -41.45 -9.79
CA SER A 47 11.54 -40.66 -9.06
C SER A 47 11.90 -39.23 -9.51
N SER A 48 11.34 -38.24 -8.80
CA SER A 48 12.09 -37.16 -8.12
C SER A 48 11.16 -36.37 -7.20
N SER A 49 11.23 -36.62 -5.90
CA SER A 49 10.33 -36.09 -4.85
C SER A 49 10.88 -34.83 -4.17
N SER A 50 11.50 -33.91 -4.91
CA SER A 50 12.08 -32.68 -4.34
C SER A 50 11.39 -31.38 -4.79
N SER A 51 10.49 -31.43 -5.76
CA SER A 51 9.81 -30.23 -6.32
C SER A 51 8.38 -30.01 -5.80
N GLN A 52 7.75 -31.03 -5.19
CA GLN A 52 6.38 -30.91 -4.65
C GLN A 52 6.33 -30.27 -3.25
N ASN A 53 7.40 -30.39 -2.45
CA ASN A 53 7.45 -29.85 -1.08
C ASN A 53 7.67 -28.33 -1.05
N SER A 54 8.40 -27.76 -2.02
CA SER A 54 8.61 -26.31 -2.09
C SER A 54 7.37 -25.57 -2.58
N ALA A 55 6.69 -26.08 -3.61
CA ALA A 55 5.48 -25.46 -4.16
C ALA A 55 4.32 -25.44 -3.16
N SER A 56 4.09 -26.55 -2.44
CA SER A 56 3.06 -26.61 -1.39
C SER A 56 3.38 -25.67 -0.21
N SER A 57 4.64 -25.55 0.19
CA SER A 57 5.06 -24.61 1.23
C SER A 57 4.84 -23.14 0.82
N GLN A 58 5.13 -22.78 -0.43
CA GLN A 58 4.91 -21.41 -0.93
C GLN A 58 3.42 -21.05 -1.03
N LEU A 59 2.55 -21.99 -1.41
CA LEU A 59 1.10 -21.77 -1.42
C LEU A 59 0.53 -21.54 -0.01
N SER A 60 1.06 -22.26 0.99
CA SER A 60 0.71 -22.03 2.40
C SER A 60 1.20 -20.66 2.90
N LEU A 61 2.39 -20.23 2.46
CA LEU A 61 2.94 -18.92 2.78
C LEU A 61 2.15 -17.78 2.13
N ALA A 62 1.66 -17.94 0.90
CA ALA A 62 0.81 -16.93 0.26
C ALA A 62 -0.50 -16.71 1.04
N THR A 63 -1.10 -17.79 1.55
CA THR A 63 -2.29 -17.72 2.42
C THR A 63 -1.97 -16.93 3.70
N THR A 64 -0.87 -17.30 4.37
CA THR A 64 -0.45 -16.59 5.59
C THR A 64 -0.10 -15.12 5.31
N ALA A 65 0.56 -14.82 4.18
CA ALA A 65 0.90 -13.45 3.79
C ALA A 65 -0.35 -12.59 3.53
N PHE A 66 -1.38 -13.16 2.90
CA PHE A 66 -2.69 -12.51 2.77
C PHE A 66 -3.28 -12.21 4.15
N GLU A 67 -3.39 -13.22 5.00
CA GLU A 67 -3.99 -13.08 6.33
C GLU A 67 -3.30 -11.99 7.14
N ARG A 68 -1.97 -12.11 7.29
CA ARG A 68 -1.18 -11.16 8.09
C ARG A 68 -1.17 -9.77 7.47
N GLY A 69 -1.22 -9.66 6.15
CA GLY A 69 -1.32 -8.37 5.45
C GLY A 69 -2.62 -7.62 5.78
N VAL A 70 -3.76 -8.32 5.83
CA VAL A 70 -5.05 -7.73 6.22
C VAL A 70 -5.12 -7.48 7.72
N GLU A 71 -4.63 -8.41 8.54
CA GLU A 71 -4.58 -8.25 10.00
C GLU A 71 -3.67 -7.08 10.42
N ASN A 72 -2.60 -6.78 9.68
CA ASN A 72 -1.79 -5.58 9.93
C ASN A 72 -2.64 -4.31 9.87
N TRP A 73 -3.56 -4.20 8.90
CA TRP A 73 -4.49 -3.07 8.82
C TRP A 73 -5.42 -3.03 10.03
N LEU A 74 -6.10 -4.14 10.33
CA LEU A 74 -7.03 -4.23 11.47
C LEU A 74 -6.32 -3.93 12.80
N SER A 75 -5.05 -4.33 12.92
CA SER A 75 -4.22 -4.04 14.08
C SER A 75 -3.88 -2.56 14.16
N ILE A 76 -3.62 -1.87 13.03
CA ILE A 76 -3.42 -0.41 13.00
C ILE A 76 -4.69 0.33 13.48
N GLU A 77 -5.88 -0.10 13.05
CA GLU A 77 -7.16 0.46 13.53
C GLU A 77 -7.35 0.25 15.05
N CYS A 78 -7.01 -0.95 15.54
CA CYS A 78 -6.99 -1.23 16.97
C CYS A 78 -5.98 -0.35 17.72
N ILE A 79 -4.76 -0.17 17.18
CA ILE A 79 -3.72 0.65 17.79
C ILE A 79 -4.20 2.10 17.90
N TYR A 80 -4.81 2.63 16.84
CA TYR A 80 -5.42 3.96 16.86
C TYR A 80 -6.44 4.09 17.98
N SER A 81 -7.34 3.12 18.11
CA SER A 81 -8.41 3.15 19.10
C SER A 81 -7.93 2.99 20.54
N ASN A 82 -6.85 2.22 20.78
CA ASN A 82 -6.41 1.84 22.13
C ASN A 82 -5.17 2.57 22.63
N TYR A 83 -4.30 3.04 21.73
CA TYR A 83 -3.00 3.64 22.05
C TYR A 83 -2.86 5.06 21.47
N GLY A 84 -3.76 5.48 20.59
CA GLY A 84 -3.84 6.83 20.05
C GLY A 84 -2.88 7.12 18.89
N GLU A 85 -2.98 8.35 18.39
CA GLU A 85 -2.39 8.80 17.13
C GLU A 85 -0.87 8.58 17.01
N ASN A 86 -0.11 8.90 18.06
CA ASN A 86 1.34 8.76 18.05
C ASN A 86 1.78 7.29 17.98
N ALA A 87 1.06 6.40 18.66
CA ALA A 87 1.31 4.96 18.57
C ALA A 87 0.98 4.43 17.17
N THR A 88 -0.10 4.92 16.55
CA THR A 88 -0.46 4.59 15.16
C THR A 88 0.65 4.98 14.18
N LEU A 89 1.15 6.22 14.23
CA LEU A 89 2.26 6.64 13.36
C LEU A 89 3.51 5.79 13.59
N ASN A 90 3.88 5.55 14.85
CA ASN A 90 5.04 4.73 15.16
C ASN A 90 4.87 3.29 14.64
N ALA A 91 3.69 2.70 14.76
CA ALA A 91 3.40 1.37 14.22
C ALA A 91 3.52 1.34 12.69
N VAL A 92 2.88 2.28 11.98
CA VAL A 92 2.97 2.41 10.51
C VAL A 92 4.43 2.57 10.06
N ASN A 93 5.18 3.46 10.70
CA ASN A 93 6.61 3.67 10.42
C ASN A 93 7.43 2.38 10.59
N SER A 94 7.14 1.63 11.66
CA SER A 94 7.87 0.41 12.00
C SER A 94 7.58 -0.72 11.02
N ILE A 95 6.30 -0.97 10.68
CA ILE A 95 5.95 -2.03 9.74
C ILE A 95 6.47 -1.74 8.34
N TYR A 96 6.50 -0.49 7.91
CA TYR A 96 7.08 -0.13 6.62
C TYR A 96 8.61 -0.22 6.61
N THR A 97 9.27 0.07 7.73
CA THR A 97 10.70 -0.19 7.88
C THR A 97 11.02 -1.68 7.78
N ILE A 98 10.18 -2.55 8.38
CA ILE A 98 10.31 -4.00 8.25
C ILE A 98 10.13 -4.42 6.79
N ALA A 99 9.05 -3.98 6.13
CA ALA A 99 8.82 -4.29 4.72
C ALA A 99 10.01 -3.88 3.84
N TYR A 100 10.51 -2.66 4.01
CA TYR A 100 11.64 -2.13 3.25
C TYR A 100 12.87 -3.04 3.34
N ASN A 101 13.22 -3.52 4.53
CA ASN A 101 14.38 -4.39 4.71
C ASN A 101 14.23 -5.73 3.97
N TYR A 102 13.05 -6.35 4.04
CA TYR A 102 12.77 -7.59 3.31
C TYR A 102 12.73 -7.38 1.79
N ILE A 103 12.19 -6.25 1.33
CA ILE A 103 12.18 -5.89 -0.09
C ILE A 103 13.63 -5.68 -0.57
N TYR A 104 14.47 -5.03 0.24
CA TYR A 104 15.89 -4.91 -0.06
C TYR A 104 16.58 -6.27 -0.19
N ASP A 105 16.33 -7.19 0.74
CA ASP A 105 16.88 -8.55 0.67
C ASP A 105 16.38 -9.33 -0.55
N TYR A 106 15.12 -9.13 -0.94
CA TYR A 106 14.58 -9.66 -2.20
C TYR A 106 15.35 -9.12 -3.41
N GLU A 107 15.58 -7.82 -3.50
CA GLU A 107 16.29 -7.21 -4.63
C GLU A 107 17.76 -7.68 -4.72
N GLU A 108 18.45 -7.88 -3.59
CA GLU A 108 19.84 -8.35 -3.56
C GLU A 108 19.97 -9.85 -3.93
N THR A 109 18.95 -10.66 -3.62
CA THR A 109 19.04 -12.12 -3.73
C THR A 109 18.14 -12.74 -4.79
N ASN A 110 17.18 -11.98 -5.31
CA ASN A 110 16.05 -12.43 -6.12
C ASN A 110 15.24 -13.57 -5.46
N ASN A 111 15.26 -13.68 -4.13
CA ASN A 111 14.54 -14.71 -3.39
C ASN A 111 13.13 -14.23 -3.03
N VAL A 112 12.15 -14.65 -3.83
CA VAL A 112 10.72 -14.30 -3.68
C VAL A 112 10.12 -14.63 -2.30
N THR A 113 10.76 -15.51 -1.52
CA THR A 113 10.32 -15.83 -0.16
C THR A 113 10.26 -14.59 0.73
N TYR A 114 11.17 -13.63 0.56
CA TYR A 114 11.14 -12.39 1.34
C TYR A 114 9.86 -11.59 1.13
N LEU A 115 9.28 -11.62 -0.08
CA LEU A 115 8.02 -10.95 -0.40
C LEU A 115 6.79 -11.60 0.27
N LEU A 116 6.90 -12.87 0.69
CA LEU A 116 5.85 -13.58 1.43
C LEU A 116 6.05 -13.49 2.95
N LEU A 117 7.27 -13.27 3.41
CA LEU A 117 7.60 -13.26 4.85
C LEU A 117 7.38 -11.90 5.52
N TYR A 118 7.58 -10.79 4.82
CA TYR A 118 7.51 -9.49 5.49
C TYR A 118 6.11 -9.14 6.04
N PRO A 119 4.96 -9.54 5.43
CA PRO A 119 3.65 -9.33 6.06
C PRO A 119 3.55 -10.03 7.43
N ILE A 120 4.16 -11.21 7.54
CA ILE A 120 4.22 -12.01 8.76
C ILE A 120 5.12 -11.33 9.79
N ALA A 121 6.30 -10.85 9.38
CA ALA A 121 7.23 -10.15 10.26
C ALA A 121 6.63 -8.83 10.78
N GLN A 122 5.91 -8.09 9.94
CA GLN A 122 5.15 -6.89 10.35
C GLN A 122 4.12 -7.24 11.43
N TYR A 123 3.36 -8.32 11.23
CA TYR A 123 2.33 -8.73 12.17
C TYR A 123 2.94 -9.18 13.52
N GLN A 124 4.02 -9.96 13.49
CA GLN A 124 4.77 -10.36 14.69
C GLN A 124 5.30 -9.16 15.47
N TYR A 125 5.76 -8.12 14.78
CA TYR A 125 6.15 -6.87 15.42
C TYR A 125 4.95 -6.22 16.15
N ILE A 126 3.78 -6.14 15.50
CA ILE A 126 2.60 -5.57 16.13
C ILE A 126 2.17 -6.40 17.34
N GLU A 127 2.07 -7.71 17.21
CA GLU A 127 1.69 -8.62 18.30
C GLU A 127 2.61 -8.45 19.52
N SER A 128 3.92 -8.30 19.28
CA SER A 128 4.92 -8.16 20.35
C SER A 128 4.86 -6.80 21.06
N ASN A 129 4.53 -5.72 20.33
CA ASN A 129 4.59 -4.35 20.86
C ASN A 129 3.21 -3.80 21.28
N TYR A 130 2.13 -4.39 20.75
CA TYR A 130 0.76 -3.96 20.94
C TYR A 130 -0.15 -5.18 21.17
N ALA A 131 0.16 -6.01 22.16
CA ALA A 131 -0.51 -7.30 22.39
C ALA A 131 -2.06 -7.25 22.44
N LYS A 132 -2.66 -6.13 22.88
CA LYS A 132 -4.13 -5.93 22.85
C LYS A 132 -4.73 -5.83 21.44
N CYS A 133 -3.88 -5.65 20.43
CA CYS A 133 -4.21 -5.49 19.03
C CYS A 133 -3.68 -6.64 18.18
N ALA A 134 -3.38 -7.78 18.80
CA ALA A 134 -3.28 -9.04 18.06
C ALA A 134 -4.68 -9.41 17.54
N ILE A 135 -4.80 -9.53 16.23
CA ILE A 135 -6.04 -9.87 15.53
C ILE A 135 -6.02 -11.35 15.17
N ASN A 136 -7.15 -12.02 15.35
CA ASN A 136 -7.34 -13.37 14.86
C ASN A 136 -8.73 -13.42 14.24
N GLU A 137 -8.77 -13.23 12.93
CA GLU A 137 -10.00 -13.18 12.16
C GLU A 137 -10.05 -14.36 11.18
N SER A 138 -11.25 -14.81 10.88
CA SER A 138 -11.48 -15.85 9.87
C SER A 138 -11.09 -15.37 8.47
N ASP A 139 -10.67 -16.29 7.59
CA ASP A 139 -10.44 -16.01 6.17
C ASP A 139 -11.59 -15.23 5.54
N GLN A 140 -12.83 -15.58 5.89
CA GLN A 140 -14.02 -14.90 5.36
C GLN A 140 -14.15 -13.47 5.89
N GLY A 141 -13.85 -13.23 7.16
CA GLY A 141 -13.81 -11.87 7.73
C GLY A 141 -12.73 -11.01 7.08
N LEU A 142 -11.55 -11.58 6.85
CA LEU A 142 -10.43 -10.90 6.17
C LEU A 142 -10.76 -10.56 4.72
N VAL A 143 -11.35 -11.51 3.98
CA VAL A 143 -11.84 -11.27 2.61
C VAL A 143 -12.92 -10.19 2.58
N ASN A 144 -13.90 -10.24 3.50
CA ASN A 144 -14.95 -9.22 3.58
C ASN A 144 -14.37 -7.82 3.84
N THR A 145 -13.33 -7.73 4.67
CA THR A 145 -12.59 -6.47 4.93
C THR A 145 -11.98 -5.93 3.64
N VAL A 146 -11.30 -6.79 2.88
CA VAL A 146 -10.69 -6.41 1.59
C VAL A 146 -11.74 -5.96 0.58
N LEU A 147 -12.81 -6.74 0.39
CA LEU A 147 -13.87 -6.43 -0.57
C LEU A 147 -14.61 -5.13 -0.22
N GLY A 148 -14.87 -4.89 1.07
CA GLY A 148 -15.45 -3.65 1.55
C GLY A 148 -14.56 -2.44 1.26
N ALA A 149 -13.27 -2.55 1.53
CA ALA A 149 -12.31 -1.49 1.23
C ALA A 149 -12.21 -1.21 -0.27
N LEU A 150 -12.15 -2.23 -1.13
CA LEU A 150 -12.13 -2.04 -2.59
C LEU A 150 -13.42 -1.40 -3.13
N SER A 151 -14.57 -1.74 -2.56
CA SER A 151 -15.85 -1.07 -2.89
C SER A 151 -15.83 0.41 -2.53
N ASN A 152 -15.27 0.75 -1.36
CA ASN A 152 -15.10 2.14 -0.95
C ASN A 152 -14.17 2.90 -1.90
N ILE A 153 -13.07 2.28 -2.35
CA ILE A 153 -12.14 2.91 -3.31
C ILE A 153 -12.82 3.18 -4.66
N ASN A 154 -13.65 2.27 -5.16
CA ASN A 154 -14.42 2.52 -6.38
C ASN A 154 -15.34 3.75 -6.23
N THR A 155 -15.95 3.91 -5.06
CA THR A 155 -16.77 5.09 -4.74
C THR A 155 -15.92 6.36 -4.69
N VAL A 156 -14.72 6.30 -4.10
CA VAL A 156 -13.77 7.42 -4.07
C VAL A 156 -13.34 7.82 -5.47
N ALA A 157 -12.93 6.85 -6.28
CA ALA A 157 -12.49 7.06 -7.65
C ALA A 157 -13.59 7.71 -8.50
N TYR A 158 -14.82 7.17 -8.42
CA TYR A 158 -15.96 7.72 -9.14
C TYR A 158 -16.27 9.16 -8.71
N THR A 159 -16.36 9.43 -7.40
CA THR A 159 -16.80 10.73 -6.89
C THR A 159 -15.77 11.84 -7.12
N LEU A 160 -14.47 11.49 -7.03
CA LEU A 160 -13.38 12.44 -7.24
C LEU A 160 -12.85 12.44 -8.69
N ASN A 161 -13.48 11.69 -9.59
CA ASN A 161 -13.07 11.50 -10.98
C ASN A 161 -11.61 11.04 -11.11
N ILE A 162 -11.16 10.14 -10.23
CA ILE A 162 -9.80 9.60 -10.27
C ILE A 162 -9.72 8.60 -11.43
N PRO A 163 -8.86 8.84 -12.43
CA PRO A 163 -8.73 7.93 -13.55
C PRO A 163 -8.03 6.64 -13.11
N GLY A 164 -8.36 5.53 -13.76
CA GLY A 164 -7.88 4.19 -13.36
C GLY A 164 -6.35 4.05 -13.32
N ASN A 165 -5.62 4.80 -14.14
CA ASN A 165 -4.15 4.82 -14.13
C ASN A 165 -3.53 5.45 -12.88
N LEU A 166 -4.32 6.15 -12.07
CA LEU A 166 -3.91 6.70 -10.76
C LEU A 166 -4.44 5.87 -9.58
N LEU A 167 -5.20 4.80 -9.83
CA LEU A 167 -5.71 3.92 -8.78
C LEU A 167 -4.68 2.85 -8.40
N GLY A 168 -3.78 3.22 -7.48
CA GLY A 168 -2.82 2.31 -6.87
C GLY A 168 -2.27 2.88 -5.56
N THR A 169 -1.51 2.10 -4.80
CA THR A 169 -0.96 2.56 -3.51
C THR A 169 0.53 2.93 -3.59
N PRO A 170 0.98 3.94 -2.83
CA PRO A 170 0.13 4.86 -2.06
C PRO A 170 -0.63 5.80 -3.00
N LEU A 171 -1.88 6.11 -2.64
CA LEU A 171 -2.68 7.15 -3.27
C LEU A 171 -2.90 8.25 -2.26
N PHE A 172 -2.62 9.49 -2.65
CA PHE A 172 -2.78 10.66 -1.79
C PHE A 172 -3.87 11.59 -2.31
N ILE A 173 -4.64 12.13 -1.38
CA ILE A 173 -5.44 13.33 -1.59
C ILE A 173 -4.83 14.44 -0.73
N VAL A 174 -4.41 15.55 -1.36
CA VAL A 174 -4.03 16.77 -0.64
C VAL A 174 -5.13 17.79 -0.81
N PHE A 175 -5.78 18.17 0.29
CA PHE A 175 -6.95 19.04 0.31
C PHE A 175 -6.69 20.32 1.12
N ASP A 176 -6.77 21.46 0.45
CA ASP A 176 -6.84 22.78 1.10
C ASP A 176 -8.31 23.13 1.39
N ARG A 177 -8.66 23.09 2.68
CA ARG A 177 -10.02 23.34 3.18
C ARG A 177 -10.49 24.78 2.97
N THR A 178 -9.58 25.74 2.90
CA THR A 178 -9.95 27.16 2.73
C THR A 178 -10.36 27.45 1.29
N ASN A 179 -9.62 26.91 0.33
CA ASN A 179 -9.83 27.21 -1.09
C ASN A 179 -10.51 26.09 -1.88
N ASN A 180 -10.79 24.95 -1.26
CA ASN A 180 -11.24 23.72 -1.88
C ASN A 180 -10.31 23.20 -2.99
N VAL A 181 -9.03 23.57 -2.95
CA VAL A 181 -8.04 23.06 -3.91
C VAL A 181 -7.65 21.67 -3.48
N THR A 182 -7.83 20.71 -4.38
CA THR A 182 -7.64 19.29 -4.13
C THR A 182 -6.66 18.74 -5.15
N TYR A 183 -5.71 17.94 -4.69
CA TYR A 183 -4.82 17.17 -5.53
C TYR A 183 -5.04 15.68 -5.29
N VAL A 184 -4.99 14.90 -6.36
CA VAL A 184 -4.93 13.45 -6.33
C VAL A 184 -3.58 13.03 -6.88
N LEU A 185 -2.82 12.22 -6.16
CA LEU A 185 -1.45 11.82 -6.50
C LEU A 185 -1.25 10.33 -6.28
N ALA A 186 -0.59 9.66 -7.21
CA ALA A 186 -0.32 8.23 -7.13
C ALA A 186 1.19 7.95 -6.99
N GLY A 187 1.51 6.91 -6.23
CA GLY A 187 2.83 6.33 -6.13
C GLY A 187 3.76 7.02 -5.12
N ALA A 188 4.91 6.38 -4.91
CA ALA A 188 5.95 6.84 -3.98
C ALA A 188 6.74 8.01 -4.57
N SER A 189 6.19 9.22 -4.50
CA SER A 189 6.80 10.42 -5.07
C SER A 189 6.82 11.60 -4.10
N PRO A 190 7.74 12.57 -4.27
CA PRO A 190 7.76 13.76 -3.44
C PRO A 190 6.62 14.73 -3.79
N TYR A 191 5.80 14.45 -4.81
CA TYR A 191 4.79 15.37 -5.30
C TYR A 191 3.69 15.66 -4.28
N VAL A 192 3.52 14.85 -3.23
CA VAL A 192 2.69 15.21 -2.06
C VAL A 192 3.12 16.55 -1.48
N PHE A 193 4.42 16.80 -1.31
CA PHE A 193 4.91 18.06 -0.76
C PHE A 193 4.79 19.22 -1.74
N ASN A 194 4.96 18.97 -3.04
CA ASN A 194 4.70 19.97 -4.07
C ASN A 194 3.22 20.36 -4.08
N ALA A 195 2.32 19.38 -4.05
CA ALA A 195 0.87 19.59 -4.00
C ALA A 195 0.44 20.36 -2.75
N ILE A 196 1.04 20.10 -1.58
CA ILE A 196 0.77 20.90 -0.37
C ILE A 196 1.10 22.37 -0.62
N ASN A 197 2.28 22.67 -1.18
CA ASN A 197 2.68 24.04 -1.46
C ASN A 197 1.81 24.72 -2.52
N ASP A 198 1.43 23.99 -3.56
CA ASP A 198 0.60 24.53 -4.64
C ASP A 198 -0.85 24.73 -4.20
N ALA A 199 -1.40 23.82 -3.39
CA ALA A 199 -2.73 23.95 -2.79
C ALA A 199 -2.82 25.20 -1.92
N VAL A 200 -1.85 25.44 -1.03
CA VAL A 200 -1.78 26.66 -0.19
C VAL A 200 -1.73 27.94 -1.03
N ARG A 201 -1.08 27.90 -2.20
CA ARG A 201 -1.03 29.04 -3.13
C ARG A 201 -2.28 29.19 -3.99
N GLY A 202 -3.22 28.25 -3.91
CA GLY A 202 -4.42 28.21 -4.75
C GLY A 202 -4.12 27.81 -6.21
N ASN A 203 -2.93 27.28 -6.48
CA ASN A 203 -2.53 26.85 -7.81
C ASN A 203 -3.20 25.51 -8.15
N ILE A 204 -3.44 25.30 -9.44
CA ILE A 204 -3.94 24.02 -9.98
C ILE A 204 -2.97 23.61 -11.08
N THR A 205 -2.38 22.43 -10.95
CA THR A 205 -1.37 21.92 -11.88
C THR A 205 -1.48 20.40 -12.04
N VAL A 206 -0.79 19.87 -13.03
CA VAL A 206 -0.60 18.43 -13.26
C VAL A 206 0.85 18.09 -12.97
N PHE A 207 1.08 17.00 -12.24
CA PHE A 207 2.41 16.46 -11.97
C PHE A 207 2.70 15.32 -12.93
N THR A 208 3.82 15.43 -13.63
CA THR A 208 4.26 14.40 -14.57
C THR A 208 5.70 13.98 -14.30
N TYR A 209 5.99 12.70 -14.51
CA TYR A 209 7.33 12.15 -14.47
C TYR A 209 7.56 11.29 -15.70
N GLN A 210 8.61 11.59 -16.47
CA GLN A 210 8.93 10.88 -17.72
C GLN A 210 7.74 10.77 -18.70
N GLY A 211 6.87 11.79 -18.73
CA GLY A 211 5.69 11.82 -19.59
C GLY A 211 4.46 11.09 -19.04
N GLN A 212 4.57 10.40 -17.90
CA GLN A 212 3.42 9.82 -17.20
C GLN A 212 2.83 10.82 -16.21
N GLU A 213 1.52 10.98 -16.20
CA GLU A 213 0.81 11.72 -15.15
C GLU A 213 0.83 10.93 -13.85
N LEU A 214 1.32 11.58 -12.79
CA LEU A 214 1.39 11.03 -11.43
C LEU A 214 0.46 11.77 -10.46
N GLY A 215 -0.20 12.83 -10.90
CA GLY A 215 -1.25 13.48 -10.15
C GLY A 215 -1.73 14.76 -10.79
N TYR A 216 -2.88 15.23 -10.33
CA TYR A 216 -3.51 16.43 -10.85
C TYR A 216 -4.25 17.18 -9.75
N GLY A 217 -4.26 18.51 -9.88
CA GLY A 217 -5.04 19.41 -9.05
C GLY A 217 -6.39 19.75 -9.69
N PHE A 218 -7.37 20.07 -8.86
CA PHE A 218 -8.64 20.64 -9.26
C PHE A 218 -9.25 21.42 -8.10
N ARG A 219 -10.28 22.23 -8.40
CA ARG A 219 -11.10 22.85 -7.35
C ARG A 219 -12.30 21.95 -7.09
N ALA A 220 -12.38 21.35 -5.92
CA ALA A 220 -13.48 20.49 -5.54
C ALA A 220 -14.78 21.30 -5.46
N ASN A 221 -15.85 20.78 -6.07
CA ASN A 221 -17.19 21.32 -5.91
C ASN A 221 -17.79 20.92 -4.55
N SER A 222 -18.95 21.46 -4.17
CA SER A 222 -19.57 21.20 -2.86
C SER A 222 -19.85 19.72 -2.59
N THR A 223 -20.23 18.95 -3.61
CA THR A 223 -20.43 17.49 -3.49
C THR A 223 -19.11 16.79 -3.18
N GLN A 224 -18.05 17.14 -3.91
CA GLN A 224 -16.71 16.57 -3.71
C GLN A 224 -16.13 16.96 -2.34
N VAL A 225 -16.31 18.22 -1.91
CA VAL A 225 -15.89 18.67 -0.58
C VAL A 225 -16.61 17.87 0.51
N SER A 226 -17.93 17.74 0.42
CA SER A 226 -18.71 16.95 1.39
C SER A 226 -18.27 15.49 1.44
N PHE A 227 -17.92 14.92 0.28
CA PHE A 227 -17.42 13.56 0.19
C PHE A 227 -15.98 13.43 0.75
N ILE A 228 -15.10 14.39 0.50
CA ILE A 228 -13.76 14.44 1.11
C ILE A 228 -13.89 14.52 2.63
N ASP A 229 -14.81 15.33 3.16
CA ASP A 229 -15.08 15.39 4.61
C ASP A 229 -15.57 14.04 5.17
N GLN A 230 -16.36 13.28 4.40
CA GLN A 230 -16.74 11.91 4.78
C GLN A 230 -15.53 10.98 4.85
N ILE A 231 -14.64 11.02 3.85
CA ILE A 231 -13.38 10.25 3.87
C ILE A 231 -12.54 10.63 5.10
N ILE A 232 -12.45 11.92 5.42
CA ILE A 232 -11.73 12.39 6.60
C ILE A 232 -12.36 11.81 7.87
N SER A 233 -13.69 11.82 7.97
CA SER A 233 -14.43 11.36 9.14
C SER A 233 -14.39 9.84 9.38
N SER A 234 -14.16 9.05 8.32
CA SER A 234 -14.08 7.58 8.44
C SER A 234 -12.66 7.06 8.61
N GLY A 235 -11.64 7.87 8.30
CA GLY A 235 -10.24 7.44 8.37
C GLY A 235 -9.60 7.60 9.74
N LEU A 236 -8.38 7.08 9.89
CA LEU A 236 -7.55 7.27 11.08
C LEU A 236 -6.93 8.66 11.04
N ARG A 237 -7.38 9.54 11.93
CA ARG A 237 -7.07 10.97 11.90
C ARG A 237 -5.96 11.31 12.89
N ILE A 238 -4.90 11.95 12.41
CA ILE A 238 -3.67 12.20 13.14
C ILE A 238 -3.24 13.67 12.99
N GLY A 239 -2.90 14.32 14.10
CA GLY A 239 -2.41 15.69 14.15
C GLY A 239 -3.53 16.72 14.34
N ASN A 240 -3.31 17.96 13.92
CA ASN A 240 -4.22 19.07 14.20
C ASN A 240 -5.45 19.07 13.26
N PRO A 241 -6.68 18.81 13.75
CA PRO A 241 -7.89 18.78 12.91
C PRO A 241 -8.28 20.16 12.34
N SER A 242 -7.69 21.24 12.87
CA SER A 242 -7.88 22.61 12.37
C SER A 242 -6.83 23.04 11.35
N ALA A 243 -5.88 22.16 10.99
CA ALA A 243 -4.92 22.47 9.94
C ALA A 243 -5.65 22.71 8.62
N ASN A 244 -5.23 23.74 7.88
CA ASN A 244 -5.86 24.09 6.62
C ASN A 244 -5.64 23.02 5.54
N ILE A 245 -4.47 22.39 5.57
CA ILE A 245 -4.11 21.30 4.66
C ILE A 245 -4.42 19.96 5.31
N THR A 246 -5.24 19.15 4.65
CA THR A 246 -5.42 17.74 4.96
C THR A 246 -4.72 16.87 3.93
N VAL A 247 -3.90 15.93 4.37
CA VAL A 247 -3.32 14.88 3.54
C VAL A 247 -4.01 13.57 3.89
N ILE A 248 -4.75 13.00 2.95
CA ILE A 248 -5.37 11.69 3.08
C ILE A 248 -4.49 10.70 2.32
N GLU A 249 -3.96 9.70 3.00
CA GLU A 249 -3.22 8.61 2.38
C GLU A 249 -4.06 7.33 2.39
N PHE A 250 -4.36 6.85 1.19
CA PHE A 250 -4.85 5.52 0.95
C PHE A 250 -3.65 4.58 0.82
N LEU A 251 -3.39 3.84 1.89
CA LEU A 251 -2.24 2.96 1.99
C LEU A 251 -2.64 1.49 2.08
N ASP A 252 -1.66 0.66 1.78
CA ASP A 252 -1.68 -0.77 2.02
C ASP A 252 -0.48 -1.11 2.91
N PRO A 253 -0.67 -1.72 4.10
CA PRO A 253 0.43 -2.12 4.98
C PRO A 253 1.47 -3.00 4.29
N VAL A 254 1.08 -3.74 3.26
CA VAL A 254 1.95 -4.63 2.47
C VAL A 254 2.24 -4.10 1.08
N CYS A 255 2.16 -2.79 0.85
CA CYS A 255 2.63 -2.21 -0.39
C CYS A 255 4.13 -1.83 -0.32
N PRO A 256 4.98 -2.34 -1.23
CA PRO A 256 6.39 -1.98 -1.29
C PRO A 256 6.61 -0.51 -1.64
N TYR A 257 5.73 0.10 -2.45
CA TYR A 257 5.81 1.53 -2.75
C TYR A 257 5.41 2.39 -1.54
N CYS A 258 4.46 1.94 -0.72
CA CYS A 258 4.15 2.63 0.54
C CYS A 258 5.36 2.58 1.48
N ALA A 259 6.02 1.42 1.58
CA ALA A 259 7.26 1.27 2.34
C ALA A 259 8.38 2.21 1.82
N LEU A 260 8.54 2.30 0.50
CA LEU A 260 9.50 3.21 -0.13
C LEU A 260 9.19 4.68 0.18
N PHE A 261 7.93 5.09 0.02
CA PHE A 261 7.49 6.44 0.37
C PHE A 261 7.79 6.75 1.84
N GLN A 262 7.45 5.83 2.74
CA GLN A 262 7.66 6.00 4.17
C GLN A 262 9.14 6.19 4.52
N VAL A 263 10.04 5.38 3.97
CA VAL A 263 11.48 5.49 4.21
C VAL A 263 12.06 6.79 3.64
N MET A 264 11.60 7.22 2.45
CA MET A 264 12.13 8.40 1.79
C MET A 264 11.57 9.72 2.35
N TYR A 265 10.29 9.72 2.70
CA TYR A 265 9.49 10.94 2.88
C TYR A 265 8.71 10.98 4.18
N GLY A 266 8.56 9.84 4.87
CA GLY A 266 7.75 9.73 6.08
C GLY A 266 8.18 10.72 7.16
N ARG A 267 9.49 10.93 7.37
CA ARG A 267 9.98 11.90 8.37
C ARG A 267 9.61 13.35 8.04
N SER A 268 9.62 13.71 6.76
CA SER A 268 9.21 15.05 6.31
C SER A 268 7.71 15.27 6.54
N LEU A 269 6.89 14.28 6.19
CA LEU A 269 5.45 14.32 6.43
C LEU A 269 5.13 14.38 7.94
N GLU A 270 5.79 13.54 8.75
CA GLU A 270 5.65 13.53 10.21
C GLU A 270 6.01 14.89 10.84
N THR A 271 7.03 15.58 10.32
CA THR A 271 7.39 16.92 10.79
C THR A 271 6.27 17.94 10.51
N MET A 272 5.58 17.83 9.37
CA MET A 272 4.45 18.69 9.02
C MET A 272 3.21 18.36 9.86
N ILE A 273 3.00 17.10 10.21
CA ILE A 273 1.95 16.64 11.12
C ILE A 273 2.19 17.20 12.52
N ASN A 274 3.39 16.98 13.08
CA ASN A 274 3.74 17.35 14.45
C ASN A 274 3.76 18.87 14.67
N SER A 275 4.05 19.66 13.63
CA SER A 275 3.97 21.12 13.68
C SER A 275 2.54 21.67 13.55
N GLY A 276 1.55 20.81 13.29
CA GLY A 276 0.16 21.20 13.06
C GLY A 276 -0.10 21.84 11.70
N TYR A 277 0.85 21.75 10.77
CA TYR A 277 0.73 22.28 9.41
C TYR A 277 -0.12 21.38 8.50
N VAL A 278 -0.05 20.07 8.72
CA VAL A 278 -0.86 19.06 8.02
C VAL A 278 -1.73 18.32 9.03
N TYR A 279 -2.99 18.15 8.67
CA TYR A 279 -3.84 17.11 9.25
C TYR A 279 -3.73 15.85 8.40
N TYR A 280 -3.34 14.73 8.99
CA TYR A 280 -3.08 13.51 8.26
C TYR A 280 -4.18 12.48 8.52
N VAL A 281 -4.68 11.86 7.46
CA VAL A 281 -5.73 10.85 7.52
C VAL A 281 -5.29 9.61 6.80
N ILE A 282 -5.39 8.46 7.44
CA ILE A 282 -5.07 7.17 6.83
C ILE A 282 -6.37 6.45 6.45
N GLN A 283 -6.38 5.88 5.25
CA GLN A 283 -7.45 5.03 4.72
C GLN A 283 -6.86 3.72 4.18
N TYR A 284 -7.65 2.65 4.22
CA TYR A 284 -7.21 1.35 3.71
C TYR A 284 -7.44 1.23 2.21
N PHE A 285 -6.41 0.80 1.48
CA PHE A 285 -6.51 0.44 0.07
C PHE A 285 -5.73 -0.84 -0.24
N PRO A 286 -6.33 -2.03 -0.01
CA PRO A 286 -5.67 -3.34 -0.08
C PRO A 286 -5.36 -3.82 -1.49
N THR A 287 -4.43 -3.18 -2.20
CA THR A 287 -4.07 -3.58 -3.57
C THR A 287 -3.08 -4.75 -3.61
N HIS A 288 -2.16 -4.84 -2.66
CA HIS A 288 -1.06 -5.80 -2.67
C HIS A 288 -1.42 -7.12 -1.99
N VAL A 289 -2.30 -7.09 -0.98
CA VAL A 289 -2.86 -8.34 -0.42
C VAL A 289 -3.57 -9.17 -1.49
N LEU A 290 -4.15 -8.55 -2.53
CA LEU A 290 -4.79 -9.29 -3.64
C LEU A 290 -3.81 -10.24 -4.34
N GLY A 291 -2.54 -9.85 -4.51
CA GLY A 291 -1.54 -10.73 -5.10
C GLY A 291 -1.31 -12.01 -4.29
N TYR A 292 -1.28 -11.89 -2.96
CA TYR A 292 -1.19 -13.03 -2.06
C TYR A 292 -2.47 -13.88 -2.07
N GLY A 293 -3.63 -13.23 -1.96
CA GLY A 293 -4.92 -13.89 -1.90
C GLY A 293 -5.24 -14.67 -3.18
N CYS A 294 -4.94 -14.10 -4.35
CA CYS A 294 -5.13 -14.78 -5.63
C CYS A 294 -4.13 -15.92 -5.89
N SER A 295 -3.00 -15.92 -5.19
CA SER A 295 -2.03 -17.02 -5.20
C SER A 295 -2.34 -18.09 -4.13
N SER A 296 -3.29 -17.83 -3.23
CA SER A 296 -3.65 -18.74 -2.15
C SER A 296 -4.69 -19.77 -2.61
N PRO A 297 -4.52 -21.06 -2.29
CA PRO A 297 -5.48 -22.10 -2.63
C PRO A 297 -6.81 -21.99 -1.89
N THR A 298 -6.86 -21.30 -0.75
CA THR A 298 -8.07 -21.13 0.08
C THR A 298 -8.75 -19.78 -0.15
N ILE A 299 -7.96 -18.71 -0.29
CA ILE A 299 -8.48 -17.34 -0.39
C ILE A 299 -8.95 -16.99 -1.80
N ALA A 300 -8.29 -17.49 -2.86
CA ALA A 300 -8.55 -17.05 -4.23
C ALA A 300 -10.02 -17.22 -4.65
N GLN A 301 -10.67 -18.32 -4.23
CA GLN A 301 -12.08 -18.57 -4.54
C GLN A 301 -13.02 -17.56 -3.87
N MET A 302 -12.64 -17.07 -2.69
CA MET A 302 -13.43 -16.12 -1.89
C MET A 302 -13.31 -14.70 -2.42
N LEU A 303 -12.15 -14.35 -2.97
CA LEU A 303 -11.91 -13.07 -3.67
C LEU A 303 -12.63 -12.98 -5.02
N GLY A 304 -13.07 -14.10 -5.57
CA GLY A 304 -13.93 -14.13 -6.76
C GLY A 304 -13.36 -13.35 -7.95
N PRO A 305 -14.04 -12.30 -8.46
CA PRO A 305 -13.65 -11.62 -9.69
C PRO A 305 -12.33 -10.85 -9.59
N TYR A 306 -11.77 -10.66 -8.39
CA TYR A 306 -10.49 -9.97 -8.20
C TYR A 306 -9.27 -10.85 -8.52
N CYS A 307 -9.48 -12.16 -8.74
CA CYS A 307 -8.42 -13.14 -9.04
C CYS A 307 -8.51 -13.75 -10.45
N GLY A 308 -9.38 -13.20 -11.31
CA GLY A 308 -9.64 -13.68 -12.68
C GLY A 308 -9.04 -12.79 -13.77
#